data_AF-A0A2W4IKV9-F1
#
_entry.id   AF-A0A2W4IKV9-F1
#
_cell.length_a   1.000
_cell.length_b   1.000
_cell.length_c   1.000
_cell.angle_alpha   90.00
_cell.angle_beta   90.00
_cell.angle_gamma   90.00
#
_symmetry.space_group_name_H-M   'P 1'
#
loop_
_entity.id
_entity.type
_entity.pdbx_description
1 polymer ?
#
loop_
_entity_poly.entity_id
_entity_poly.type
_entity_poly.pdbx_seq_one_letter_code
_entity_poly.pdbx_strand_id
1 'polypeptide(L)'
;MKIRLILIIFLISISGGLASAGLFELIEEHFTLHKSSGTHSELNYFTQNKEGSAGDLRFLFEQAEEFLRVDVPQSLQSHERARFLSNYLEDGDSLLLALTYQANIFTITKTELFSKRNDCLNTLEKANTDYRTALDSNNELLFERAISHATQARECLAKQHVDIAALDALENKRASYTRHIEARTAYLKKNQQLIVQHYDILDPQLLSELYYVSRSLEASRL
;
A
#
# COMPACT_ATOMS: atom_id res chain seq x y z
N MET A 1 -2.50 -28.15 11.16
CA MET A 1 -2.50 -27.13 10.08
C MET A 1 -3.64 -26.11 10.15
N LYS A 2 -4.89 -26.47 10.49
CA LYS A 2 -6.05 -25.54 10.50
C LYS A 2 -5.95 -24.33 11.44
N ILE A 3 -5.23 -24.45 12.57
CA ILE A 3 -5.11 -23.38 13.58
C ILE A 3 -4.18 -22.24 13.11
N ARG A 4 -3.18 -22.53 12.27
CA ARG A 4 -2.22 -21.50 11.79
C ARG A 4 -2.84 -20.56 10.75
N LEU A 5 -3.76 -21.06 9.93
CA LEU A 5 -4.44 -20.25 8.90
C LEU A 5 -5.35 -19.18 9.53
N ILE A 6 -6.06 -19.53 10.62
CA ILE A 6 -6.95 -18.61 11.36
C ILE A 6 -6.14 -17.48 12.02
N LEU A 7 -4.95 -17.80 12.52
CA LEU A 7 -4.05 -16.82 13.14
C LEU A 7 -3.55 -15.76 12.15
N ILE A 8 -3.25 -16.16 10.91
CA ILE A 8 -2.86 -15.22 9.84
C ILE A 8 -4.04 -14.32 9.42
N ILE A 9 -5.26 -14.87 9.34
CA ILE A 9 -6.48 -14.10 9.02
C ILE A 9 -6.76 -13.02 10.09
N PHE A 10 -6.52 -13.35 11.37
CA PHE A 10 -6.71 -12.43 12.49
C PHE A 10 -5.63 -11.33 12.55
N LEU A 11 -4.41 -11.62 12.10
CA LEU A 11 -3.31 -10.66 12.07
C LEU A 11 -3.46 -9.60 10.97
N ILE A 12 -4.03 -9.97 9.81
CA ILE A 12 -4.28 -9.03 8.69
C ILE A 12 -5.36 -8.00 9.03
N SER A 13 -6.30 -8.34 9.93
CA SER A 13 -7.42 -7.47 10.30
C SER A 13 -7.13 -6.54 11.49
N ILE A 14 -5.98 -6.68 12.17
CA ILE A 14 -5.60 -5.90 13.36
C ILE A 14 -4.42 -4.94 13.10
N SER A 15 -3.76 -5.02 11.94
CA SER A 15 -2.57 -4.22 11.61
C SER A 15 -2.89 -2.78 11.18
N GLY A 16 -3.64 -2.05 12.00
CA GLY A 16 -3.79 -0.59 11.90
C GLY A 16 -2.56 0.21 12.36
N GLY A 17 -1.36 -0.39 12.46
CA GLY A 17 -0.21 0.36 12.98
C GLY A 17 1.16 -0.33 13.13
N LEU A 18 1.48 -1.43 12.44
CA LEU A 18 2.80 -2.06 12.59
C LEU A 18 3.51 -2.29 11.24
N ALA A 19 4.73 -1.73 11.17
CA ALA A 19 5.86 -2.02 10.27
C ALA A 19 5.55 -2.36 8.80
N SER A 20 5.92 -1.43 7.91
CA SER A 20 5.80 -1.49 6.45
C SER A 20 6.38 -2.76 5.81
N ALA A 21 7.46 -3.33 6.36
CA ALA A 21 8.12 -4.53 5.87
C ALA A 21 7.33 -5.83 6.18
N GLY A 22 6.71 -5.92 7.36
CA GLY A 22 6.02 -7.14 7.79
C GLY A 22 4.72 -7.43 7.05
N LEU A 23 4.02 -6.39 6.57
CA LEU A 23 2.75 -6.60 5.84
C LEU A 23 2.98 -7.29 4.49
N PHE A 24 4.01 -6.89 3.73
CA PHE A 24 4.32 -7.53 2.45
C PHE A 24 4.81 -8.95 2.64
N GLU A 25 5.69 -9.19 3.61
CA GLU A 25 6.19 -10.53 3.95
C GLU A 25 5.05 -11.45 4.38
N LEU A 26 4.08 -10.95 5.16
CA LEU A 26 2.91 -11.73 5.59
C LEU A 26 1.95 -12.01 4.44
N ILE A 27 1.76 -11.05 3.52
CA ILE A 27 0.95 -11.19 2.31
C ILE A 27 1.60 -12.16 1.32
N GLU A 28 2.92 -12.05 1.11
CA GLU A 28 3.72 -12.95 0.27
C GLU A 28 3.76 -14.36 0.86
N GLU A 29 3.97 -14.53 2.17
CA GLU A 29 3.95 -15.82 2.84
C GLU A 29 2.56 -16.46 2.74
N HIS A 30 1.48 -15.67 2.87
CA HIS A 30 0.12 -16.13 2.66
C HIS A 30 -0.08 -16.66 1.23
N PHE A 31 0.32 -15.90 0.19
CA PHE A 31 0.18 -16.34 -1.19
C PHE A 31 1.08 -17.52 -1.54
N THR A 32 2.27 -17.61 -0.95
CA THR A 32 3.20 -18.72 -1.14
C THR A 32 2.66 -20.01 -0.55
N LEU A 33 2.11 -19.94 0.68
CA LEU A 33 1.40 -21.05 1.32
C LEU A 33 0.15 -21.45 0.50
N HIS A 34 -0.57 -20.48 -0.05
CA HIS A 34 -1.77 -20.75 -0.85
C HIS A 34 -1.46 -21.32 -2.25
N LYS A 35 -0.29 -21.03 -2.82
CA LYS A 35 0.22 -21.65 -4.06
C LYS A 35 0.49 -23.14 -3.86
N SER A 36 0.94 -23.56 -2.67
CA SER A 36 1.17 -24.97 -2.33
C SER A 36 -0.12 -25.80 -2.23
N SER A 37 -1.29 -25.16 -2.09
CA SER A 37 -2.61 -25.82 -2.08
C SER A 37 -3.27 -25.92 -3.46
N GLY A 38 -2.56 -25.62 -4.55
CA GLY A 38 -3.07 -25.76 -5.93
C GLY A 38 -4.01 -24.63 -6.39
N THR A 39 -4.14 -23.57 -5.61
CA THR A 39 -5.04 -22.44 -5.85
C THR A 39 -4.24 -21.17 -6.13
N HIS A 40 -4.31 -20.64 -7.36
CA HIS A 40 -3.61 -19.41 -7.74
C HIS A 40 -4.36 -18.17 -7.22
N SER A 41 -3.77 -17.40 -6.29
CA SER A 41 -4.29 -16.06 -5.94
C SER A 41 -4.13 -15.10 -7.12
N GLU A 42 -5.13 -14.27 -7.34
CA GLU A 42 -5.12 -13.21 -8.36
C GLU A 42 -4.17 -12.07 -7.97
N LEU A 43 -3.76 -12.00 -6.70
CA LEU A 43 -2.81 -11.02 -6.18
C LEU A 43 -1.34 -11.38 -6.45
N ASN A 44 -1.08 -12.55 -7.06
CA ASN A 44 0.26 -12.92 -7.55
C ASN A 44 0.85 -11.88 -8.51
N TYR A 45 0.01 -11.11 -9.22
CA TYR A 45 0.46 -9.99 -10.05
C TYR A 45 1.29 -8.95 -9.27
N PHE A 46 0.93 -8.70 -8.00
CA PHE A 46 1.60 -7.71 -7.16
C PHE A 46 2.86 -8.25 -6.46
N THR A 47 3.12 -9.56 -6.53
CA THR A 47 4.23 -10.21 -5.83
C THR A 47 5.20 -10.97 -6.74
N GLN A 48 4.88 -11.15 -8.03
CA GLN A 48 5.70 -11.93 -8.97
C GLN A 48 6.28 -11.09 -10.13
N ASN A 49 6.04 -9.78 -10.18
CA ASN A 49 6.70 -8.94 -11.16
C ASN A 49 8.19 -8.82 -10.83
N LYS A 50 9.02 -8.97 -11.87
CA LYS A 50 10.49 -8.92 -11.79
C LYS A 50 10.93 -7.65 -11.04
N GLU A 51 11.80 -7.84 -10.05
CA GLU A 51 12.49 -6.79 -9.31
C GLU A 51 12.88 -5.62 -10.24
N GLY A 52 12.48 -4.40 -9.88
CA GLY A 52 12.96 -3.17 -10.52
C GLY A 52 12.16 -2.64 -11.72
N SER A 53 10.91 -3.08 -11.94
CA SER A 53 10.01 -2.41 -12.91
C SER A 53 9.01 -1.49 -12.20
N ALA A 54 8.65 -0.37 -12.83
CA ALA A 54 7.69 0.62 -12.30
C ALA A 54 6.27 0.08 -12.05
N GLY A 55 5.99 -1.18 -12.41
CA GLY A 55 4.74 -1.90 -12.10
C GLY A 55 4.81 -2.78 -10.85
N ASP A 56 5.98 -2.95 -10.23
CA ASP A 56 6.13 -3.69 -8.98
C ASP A 56 5.73 -2.81 -7.78
N LEU A 57 4.64 -3.20 -7.11
CA LEU A 57 4.08 -2.48 -5.98
C LEU A 57 5.04 -2.49 -4.77
N ARG A 58 5.82 -3.55 -4.61
CA ARG A 58 6.82 -3.64 -3.54
C ARG A 58 7.90 -2.60 -3.73
N PHE A 59 8.52 -2.59 -4.91
CA PHE A 59 9.50 -1.60 -5.29
C PHE A 59 8.96 -0.17 -5.16
N LEU A 60 7.72 0.08 -5.59
CA LEU A 60 7.09 1.39 -5.46
C LEU A 60 6.95 1.84 -4.00
N PHE A 61 6.58 0.93 -3.09
CA PHE A 61 6.49 1.24 -1.66
C PHE A 61 7.85 1.45 -1.01
N GLU A 62 8.87 0.70 -1.42
CA GLU A 62 10.26 0.92 -0.98
C GLU A 62 10.74 2.32 -1.41
N GLN A 63 10.51 2.70 -2.67
CA GLN A 63 10.85 4.03 -3.19
C GLN A 63 10.09 5.15 -2.46
N ALA A 64 8.79 4.95 -2.19
CA ALA A 64 7.99 5.91 -1.42
C ALA A 64 8.51 6.07 0.03
N GLU A 65 8.93 4.98 0.66
CA GLU A 65 9.52 5.00 2.00
C GLU A 65 10.89 5.69 2.02
N GLU A 66 11.74 5.39 1.04
CA GLU A 66 13.04 6.05 0.87
C GLU A 66 12.87 7.55 0.65
N PHE A 67 11.97 7.97 -0.24
CA PHE A 67 11.63 9.36 -0.48
C PHE A 67 11.22 10.09 0.80
N LEU A 68 10.38 9.46 1.63
CA LEU A 68 9.91 10.04 2.89
C LEU A 68 10.98 10.09 3.97
N ARG A 69 11.97 9.18 3.92
CA ARG A 69 13.10 9.10 4.85
C ARG A 69 14.17 10.17 4.61
N VAL A 70 14.23 10.76 3.41
CA VAL A 70 15.19 11.83 3.09
C VAL A 70 15.06 12.99 4.09
N ASP A 71 16.17 13.32 4.76
CA ASP A 71 16.31 14.51 5.59
C ASP A 71 16.50 15.73 4.67
N VAL A 72 15.36 16.29 4.24
CA VAL A 72 15.31 17.47 3.38
C VAL A 72 16.03 18.65 4.02
N PRO A 73 15.80 19.01 5.31
CA PRO A 73 16.59 20.05 5.98
C PRO A 73 18.09 19.85 5.84
N GLN A 74 18.63 18.67 6.17
CA GLN A 74 20.07 18.41 6.09
C GLN A 74 20.60 18.57 4.66
N SER A 75 19.85 18.06 3.67
CA SER A 75 20.27 18.08 2.26
C SER A 75 20.29 19.50 1.65
N LEU A 76 19.46 20.40 2.17
CA LEU A 76 19.41 21.80 1.78
C LEU A 76 20.59 22.64 2.30
N GLN A 77 21.39 22.13 3.25
CA GLN A 77 22.61 22.82 3.73
C GLN A 77 23.70 22.91 2.67
N SER A 78 23.63 22.09 1.62
CA SER A 78 24.60 22.11 0.52
C SER A 78 24.46 23.33 -0.38
N HIS A 79 25.55 23.66 -1.09
CA HIS A 79 25.53 24.67 -2.17
C HIS A 79 24.73 24.20 -3.40
N GLU A 80 24.45 22.90 -3.51
CA GLU A 80 23.65 22.31 -4.59
C GLU A 80 22.15 22.25 -4.27
N ARG A 81 21.68 22.92 -3.21
CA ARG A 81 20.29 22.86 -2.73
C ARG A 81 19.22 23.07 -3.81
N ALA A 82 19.45 23.96 -4.77
CA ALA A 82 18.50 24.22 -5.85
C ALA A 82 18.33 23.00 -6.76
N ARG A 83 19.46 22.34 -7.08
CA ARG A 83 19.49 21.10 -7.86
C ARG A 83 18.87 19.95 -7.08
N PHE A 84 19.27 19.78 -5.81
CA PHE A 84 18.68 18.77 -4.92
C PHE A 84 17.16 18.93 -4.84
N LEU A 85 16.67 20.14 -4.57
CA LEU A 85 15.24 20.40 -4.41
C LEU A 85 14.47 20.17 -5.72
N SER A 86 15.06 20.52 -6.87
CA SER A 86 14.46 20.23 -8.18
C SER A 86 14.30 18.72 -8.40
N ASN A 87 15.37 17.95 -8.20
CA ASN A 87 15.35 16.50 -8.39
C ASN A 87 14.38 15.83 -7.40
N TYR A 88 14.44 16.22 -6.12
CA TYR A 88 13.53 15.69 -5.10
C TYR A 88 12.06 15.95 -5.44
N LEU A 89 11.73 17.13 -5.98
CA LEU A 89 10.36 17.41 -6.41
C LEU A 89 9.94 16.59 -7.63
N GLU A 90 10.84 16.37 -8.59
CA GLU A 90 10.62 15.51 -9.76
C GLU A 90 10.40 14.04 -9.38
N ASP A 91 11.21 13.52 -8.45
CA ASP A 91 11.06 12.17 -7.90
C ASP A 91 9.70 12.04 -7.19
N GLY A 92 9.32 13.04 -6.40
CA GLY A 92 8.04 13.09 -5.72
C GLY A 92 6.85 13.06 -6.70
N ASP A 93 6.91 13.84 -7.78
CA ASP A 93 5.87 13.83 -8.82
C ASP A 93 5.77 12.49 -9.54
N SER A 94 6.92 11.89 -9.86
CA SER A 94 7.01 10.58 -10.49
C SER A 94 6.39 9.49 -9.60
N LEU A 95 6.68 9.52 -8.29
CA LEU A 95 6.07 8.61 -7.31
C LEU A 95 4.56 8.79 -7.21
N LEU A 96 4.07 10.04 -7.19
CA LEU A 96 2.63 10.31 -7.14
C LEU A 96 1.90 9.78 -8.37
N LEU A 97 2.49 9.94 -9.56
CA LEU A 97 1.95 9.38 -10.79
C LEU A 97 1.87 7.85 -10.72
N ALA A 98 2.95 7.20 -10.30
CA ALA A 98 3.00 5.74 -10.16
C ALA A 98 2.01 5.20 -9.12
N LEU A 99 1.90 5.85 -7.95
CA LEU A 99 0.93 5.50 -6.92
C LEU A 99 -0.51 5.69 -7.40
N THR A 100 -0.78 6.75 -8.17
CA THR A 100 -2.10 6.99 -8.77
C THR A 100 -2.46 5.92 -9.79
N TYR A 101 -1.49 5.49 -10.62
CA TYR A 101 -1.69 4.40 -11.55
C TYR A 101 -2.07 3.09 -10.83
N GLN A 102 -1.41 2.76 -9.72
CA GLN A 102 -1.75 1.58 -8.91
C GLN A 102 -3.17 1.64 -8.30
N ALA A 103 -3.70 2.83 -8.01
CA ALA A 103 -5.08 2.98 -7.54
C ALA A 103 -6.11 2.46 -8.55
N ASN A 104 -5.85 2.67 -9.85
CA ASN A 104 -6.72 2.15 -10.92
C ASN A 104 -6.66 0.63 -10.99
N ILE A 105 -5.45 0.06 -10.85
CA ILE A 105 -5.27 -1.41 -10.84
C ILE A 105 -6.04 -2.01 -9.66
N PHE A 106 -5.91 -1.45 -8.45
CA PHE A 106 -6.66 -1.92 -7.28
C PHE A 106 -8.18 -1.89 -7.51
N THR A 107 -8.69 -0.85 -8.16
CA THR A 107 -10.13 -0.74 -8.48
C THR A 107 -10.60 -1.89 -9.39
N ILE A 108 -9.82 -2.19 -10.43
CA ILE A 108 -10.12 -3.29 -11.37
C ILE A 108 -10.08 -4.63 -10.65
N THR A 109 -8.98 -4.92 -9.95
CA THR A 109 -8.81 -6.19 -9.22
C THR A 109 -9.89 -6.39 -8.15
N LYS A 110 -10.27 -5.33 -7.44
CA LYS A 110 -11.34 -5.38 -6.43
C LYS A 110 -12.68 -5.77 -7.06
N THR A 111 -12.98 -5.24 -8.24
CA THR A 111 -14.19 -5.57 -9.01
C THR A 111 -14.20 -7.05 -9.40
N GLU A 112 -13.08 -7.58 -9.89
CA GLU A 112 -12.93 -8.99 -10.27
C GLU A 112 -13.11 -9.93 -9.06
N LEU A 113 -12.45 -9.62 -7.94
CA LEU A 113 -12.58 -10.39 -6.68
C LEU A 113 -14.02 -10.38 -6.15
N PHE A 114 -14.72 -9.24 -6.20
CA PHE A 114 -16.13 -9.17 -5.79
C PHE A 114 -17.04 -9.97 -6.73
N SER A 115 -16.80 -9.93 -8.04
CA SER A 115 -17.54 -10.75 -9.01
C SER A 115 -17.38 -12.24 -8.68
N LYS A 116 -16.15 -12.69 -8.47
CA LYS A 116 -15.83 -14.09 -8.16
C LYS A 116 -16.42 -14.53 -6.82
N ARG A 117 -16.38 -13.65 -5.80
CA ARG A 117 -17.07 -13.88 -4.54
C ARG A 117 -18.56 -14.11 -4.74
N ASN A 118 -19.22 -13.30 -5.58
CA ASN A 118 -20.65 -13.44 -5.88
C ASN A 118 -20.95 -14.77 -6.59
N ASP A 119 -20.12 -15.17 -7.56
CA ASP A 119 -20.27 -16.48 -8.21
C ASP A 119 -20.17 -17.64 -7.22
N CYS A 120 -19.27 -17.53 -6.24
CA CYS A 120 -19.12 -18.52 -5.19
C CYS A 120 -20.30 -18.51 -4.19
N LEU A 121 -20.89 -17.36 -3.90
CA LEU A 121 -22.14 -17.28 -3.13
C LEU A 121 -23.30 -17.96 -3.87
N ASN A 122 -23.45 -17.69 -5.16
CA ASN A 122 -24.48 -18.30 -6.01
C ASN A 122 -24.31 -19.83 -6.08
N THR A 123 -23.06 -20.30 -6.18
CA THR A 123 -22.75 -21.74 -6.17
C THR A 123 -23.13 -22.39 -4.83
N LEU A 124 -22.85 -21.71 -3.72
CA LEU A 124 -23.24 -22.19 -2.39
C LEU A 124 -24.76 -22.24 -2.21
N GLU A 125 -25.49 -21.23 -2.70
CA GLU A 125 -26.95 -21.21 -2.66
C GLU A 125 -27.56 -22.34 -3.48
N LYS A 126 -27.04 -22.57 -4.69
CA LYS A 126 -27.44 -23.72 -5.52
C LYS A 126 -27.15 -25.04 -4.81
N ALA A 127 -25.97 -25.21 -4.23
CA ALA A 127 -25.61 -26.42 -3.49
C ALA A 127 -26.56 -26.66 -2.30
N ASN A 128 -26.97 -25.62 -1.58
CA ASN A 128 -27.95 -25.74 -0.50
C ASN A 128 -29.35 -26.14 -1.02
N THR A 129 -29.73 -25.66 -2.21
CA THR A 129 -31.00 -26.04 -2.86
C THR A 129 -30.98 -27.49 -3.31
N ASP A 130 -29.88 -27.92 -3.94
CA ASP A 130 -29.66 -29.31 -4.36
C ASP A 130 -29.66 -30.24 -3.12
N TYR A 131 -29.05 -29.81 -2.02
CA TYR A 131 -29.04 -30.55 -0.76
C TYR A 131 -30.45 -30.78 -0.20
N ARG A 132 -31.29 -29.72 -0.15
CA ARG A 132 -32.69 -29.83 0.30
C ARG A 132 -33.48 -30.78 -0.60
N THR A 133 -33.32 -30.64 -1.92
CA THR A 133 -33.98 -31.51 -2.89
C THR A 133 -33.55 -32.97 -2.74
N ALA A 134 -32.27 -33.21 -2.46
CA ALA A 134 -31.74 -34.55 -2.23
C ALA A 134 -32.36 -35.21 -0.99
N LEU A 135 -32.56 -34.44 0.10
CA LEU A 135 -33.24 -34.91 1.29
C LEU A 135 -34.71 -35.25 1.03
N ASP A 136 -35.43 -34.37 0.33
CA ASP A 136 -36.85 -34.56 0.03
C ASP A 136 -37.11 -35.73 -0.94
N SER A 137 -36.16 -35.99 -1.84
CA SER A 137 -36.26 -37.06 -2.85
C SER A 137 -35.50 -38.36 -2.47
N ASN A 138 -34.82 -38.38 -1.32
CA ASN A 138 -33.94 -39.46 -0.88
C ASN A 138 -32.91 -39.88 -1.97
N ASN A 139 -32.34 -38.89 -2.66
CA ASN A 139 -31.41 -39.11 -3.78
C ASN A 139 -29.95 -38.91 -3.32
N GLU A 140 -29.26 -40.02 -3.07
CA GLU A 140 -27.87 -40.06 -2.59
C GLU A 140 -26.88 -39.38 -3.55
N LEU A 141 -27.01 -39.60 -4.86
CA LEU A 141 -26.11 -38.97 -5.85
C LEU A 141 -26.25 -37.45 -5.87
N LEU A 142 -27.47 -36.94 -5.69
CA LEU A 142 -27.72 -35.51 -5.59
C LEU A 142 -27.16 -34.94 -4.28
N PHE A 143 -27.26 -35.70 -3.19
CA PHE A 143 -26.70 -35.35 -1.89
C PHE A 143 -25.17 -35.20 -1.97
N GLU A 144 -24.45 -36.19 -2.50
CA GLU A 144 -23.00 -36.14 -2.64
C GLU A 144 -22.54 -34.95 -3.50
N ARG A 145 -23.24 -34.69 -4.61
CA ARG A 145 -22.96 -33.54 -5.48
C ARG A 145 -23.16 -32.23 -4.75
N ALA A 146 -24.25 -32.09 -3.98
CA ALA A 146 -24.53 -30.90 -3.19
C ALA A 146 -23.44 -30.64 -2.15
N ILE A 147 -22.98 -31.67 -1.45
CA ILE A 147 -21.86 -31.55 -0.49
C ILE A 147 -20.56 -31.12 -1.17
N SER A 148 -20.25 -31.72 -2.33
CA SER A 148 -19.06 -31.37 -3.11
C SER A 148 -19.08 -29.90 -3.56
N HIS A 149 -20.18 -29.45 -4.17
CA HIS A 149 -20.34 -28.04 -4.60
C HIS A 149 -20.31 -27.07 -3.41
N ALA A 150 -20.96 -27.41 -2.28
CA ALA A 150 -20.93 -26.57 -1.09
C ALA A 150 -19.51 -26.46 -0.51
N THR A 151 -18.71 -27.52 -0.59
CA THR A 151 -17.30 -27.51 -0.14
C THR A 151 -16.46 -26.60 -1.02
N GLN A 152 -16.53 -26.77 -2.35
CA GLN A 152 -15.82 -25.92 -3.32
C GLN A 152 -16.21 -24.45 -3.19
N ALA A 153 -17.50 -24.15 -3.03
CA ALA A 153 -17.99 -22.78 -2.87
C ALA A 153 -17.47 -22.13 -1.60
N ARG A 154 -17.43 -22.85 -0.46
CA ARG A 154 -16.88 -22.34 0.80
C ARG A 154 -15.38 -22.09 0.73
N GLU A 155 -14.63 -22.98 0.10
CA GLU A 155 -13.19 -22.78 -0.12
C GLU A 155 -12.94 -21.54 -0.98
N CYS A 156 -13.70 -21.36 -2.06
CA CYS A 156 -13.64 -20.14 -2.85
C CYS A 156 -13.93 -18.90 -2.02
N LEU A 157 -15.02 -18.88 -1.25
CA LEU A 157 -15.41 -17.74 -0.43
C LEU A 157 -14.34 -17.36 0.59
N ALA A 158 -13.73 -18.36 1.25
CA ALA A 158 -12.64 -18.13 2.19
C ALA A 158 -11.43 -17.47 1.50
N LYS A 159 -11.08 -17.95 0.29
CA LYS A 159 -10.01 -17.36 -0.51
C LYS A 159 -10.32 -15.92 -0.91
N GLN A 160 -11.51 -15.67 -1.46
CA GLN A 160 -11.90 -14.32 -1.88
C GLN A 160 -11.92 -13.34 -0.70
N HIS A 161 -12.31 -13.79 0.48
CA HIS A 161 -12.27 -12.97 1.69
C HIS A 161 -10.83 -12.51 2.02
N VAL A 162 -9.86 -13.41 1.95
CA VAL A 162 -8.46 -13.06 2.24
C VAL A 162 -7.86 -12.18 1.15
N ASP A 163 -8.11 -12.50 -0.13
CA ASP A 163 -7.63 -11.68 -1.25
C ASP A 163 -8.18 -10.24 -1.14
N ILE A 164 -9.48 -10.07 -0.86
CA ILE A 164 -10.07 -8.73 -0.67
C ILE A 164 -9.43 -7.99 0.51
N ALA A 165 -9.26 -8.66 1.66
CA ALA A 165 -8.65 -8.03 2.84
C ALA A 165 -7.19 -7.61 2.60
N ALA A 166 -6.41 -8.44 1.89
CA ALA A 166 -5.04 -8.11 1.51
C ALA A 166 -5.01 -6.90 0.56
N LEU A 167 -5.90 -6.87 -0.44
CA LEU A 167 -6.01 -5.75 -1.37
C LEU A 167 -6.38 -4.44 -0.64
N ASP A 168 -7.33 -4.48 0.30
CA ASP A 168 -7.69 -3.32 1.13
C ASP A 168 -6.50 -2.81 1.96
N ALA A 169 -5.69 -3.71 2.52
CA ALA A 169 -4.49 -3.34 3.27
C ALA A 169 -3.44 -2.66 2.37
N LEU A 170 -3.22 -3.18 1.17
CA LEU A 170 -2.32 -2.58 0.17
C LEU A 170 -2.82 -1.21 -0.30
N GLU A 171 -4.14 -1.08 -0.53
CA GLU A 171 -4.80 0.17 -0.89
C GLU A 171 -4.62 1.24 0.20
N ASN A 172 -4.81 0.87 1.47
CA ASN A 172 -4.61 1.76 2.61
C ASN A 172 -3.15 2.22 2.72
N LYS A 173 -2.18 1.31 2.53
CA LYS A 173 -0.76 1.64 2.55
C LYS A 173 -0.39 2.62 1.43
N ARG A 174 -0.85 2.36 0.19
CA ARG A 174 -0.70 3.27 -0.94
C ARG A 174 -1.29 4.65 -0.64
N ALA A 175 -2.54 4.70 -0.15
CA ALA A 175 -3.22 5.96 0.19
C ALA A 175 -2.46 6.78 1.25
N SER A 176 -1.85 6.10 2.23
CA SER A 176 -0.99 6.73 3.22
C SER A 176 0.24 7.39 2.57
N TYR A 177 0.99 6.66 1.75
CA TYR A 177 2.14 7.22 1.04
C TYR A 177 1.76 8.39 0.13
N THR A 178 0.70 8.25 -0.67
CA THR A 178 0.19 9.34 -1.52
C THR A 178 -0.04 10.61 -0.71
N ARG A 179 -0.78 10.53 0.40
CA ARG A 179 -1.07 11.68 1.26
C ARG A 179 0.19 12.36 1.80
N HIS A 180 1.16 11.59 2.27
CA HIS A 180 2.39 12.13 2.84
C HIS A 180 3.30 12.75 1.78
N ILE A 181 3.43 12.12 0.61
CA ILE A 181 4.21 12.64 -0.51
C ILE A 181 3.57 13.92 -1.05
N GLU A 182 2.25 13.92 -1.30
CA GLU A 182 1.51 15.11 -1.79
C GLU A 182 1.68 16.31 -0.85
N ALA A 183 1.49 16.11 0.46
CA ALA A 183 1.63 17.19 1.43
C ALA A 183 3.06 17.78 1.43
N ARG A 184 4.08 16.91 1.36
CA ARG A 184 5.49 17.33 1.36
C ARG A 184 5.86 18.03 0.05
N THR A 185 5.53 17.45 -1.10
CA THR A 185 5.84 18.04 -2.41
C THR A 185 5.11 19.36 -2.63
N ALA A 186 3.83 19.46 -2.23
CA ALA A 186 3.07 20.71 -2.32
C ALA A 186 3.68 21.81 -1.46
N TYR A 187 4.10 21.50 -0.22
CA TYR A 187 4.78 22.47 0.65
C TYR A 187 6.10 22.94 0.02
N LEU A 188 6.94 22.01 -0.44
CA LEU A 188 8.25 22.33 -1.01
C LEU A 188 8.14 23.13 -2.31
N LYS A 189 7.20 22.78 -3.19
CA LYS A 189 6.90 23.55 -4.43
C LYS A 189 6.45 24.97 -4.11
N LYS A 190 5.50 25.11 -3.17
CA LYS A 190 4.97 26.43 -2.77
C LYS A 190 6.07 27.35 -2.21
N ASN A 191 7.05 26.79 -1.52
CA ASN A 191 8.11 27.55 -0.84
C ASN A 191 9.48 27.46 -1.54
N GLN A 192 9.56 26.91 -2.76
CA GLN A 192 10.82 26.57 -3.41
C GLN A 192 11.76 27.78 -3.55
N GLN A 193 11.25 28.91 -4.01
CA GLN A 193 12.05 30.13 -4.17
C GLN A 193 12.60 30.64 -2.84
N LEU A 194 11.75 30.70 -1.81
CA LEU A 194 12.14 31.15 -0.46
C LEU A 194 13.22 30.25 0.13
N ILE A 195 13.07 28.93 -0.01
CA ILE A 195 14.06 27.95 0.43
C ILE A 195 15.37 28.16 -0.33
N VAL A 196 15.36 28.22 -1.65
CA VAL A 196 16.61 28.35 -2.42
C VAL A 196 17.33 29.67 -2.11
N GLN A 197 16.60 30.78 -1.99
CA GLN A 197 17.18 32.11 -1.85
C GLN A 197 17.57 32.48 -0.42
N HIS A 198 16.88 31.95 0.59
CA HIS A 198 17.01 32.41 1.97
C HIS A 198 17.40 31.31 2.96
N TYR A 199 17.72 30.10 2.51
CA TYR A 199 18.08 29.03 3.44
C TYR A 199 19.30 29.37 4.32
N ASP A 200 20.30 30.08 3.78
CA ASP A 200 21.45 30.54 4.60
C ASP A 200 21.06 31.66 5.57
N ILE A 201 20.07 32.48 5.22
CA ILE A 201 19.55 33.56 6.08
C ILE A 201 18.64 33.00 7.19
N LEU A 202 18.04 31.83 6.96
CA LEU A 202 17.18 31.11 7.91
C LEU A 202 17.97 30.21 8.85
N ASP A 203 19.30 30.14 8.74
CA ASP A 203 20.14 29.52 9.76
C ASP A 203 19.98 30.31 11.08
N PRO A 204 19.48 29.69 12.17
CA PRO A 204 19.32 30.36 13.47
C PRO A 204 20.61 31.02 13.96
N GLN A 205 21.75 30.45 13.59
CA GLN A 205 23.07 30.95 13.96
C GLN A 205 23.39 32.24 13.20
N LEU A 206 23.10 32.30 11.90
CA LEU A 206 23.28 33.50 11.08
C LEU A 206 22.28 34.61 11.44
N LEU A 207 21.05 34.26 11.79
CA LEU A 207 20.06 35.20 12.35
C LEU A 207 20.54 35.84 13.66
N SER A 208 21.16 35.05 14.54
CA SER A 208 21.74 35.54 15.78
C SER A 208 22.95 36.46 15.55
N GLU A 209 23.80 36.12 14.58
CA GLU A 209 24.96 36.93 14.20
C GLU A 209 24.53 38.22 13.51
N LEU A 210 23.56 38.18 12.59
CA LEU A 210 22.99 39.37 11.94
C LEU A 210 22.32 40.30 12.94
N TYR A 211 21.58 39.76 13.92
CA TYR A 211 21.01 40.55 15.00
C TYR A 211 22.10 41.18 15.87
N TYR A 212 23.16 40.44 16.21
CA TYR A 212 24.28 40.96 16.98
C TYR A 212 25.03 42.09 16.24
N VAL A 213 25.26 41.90 14.94
CA VAL A 213 25.88 42.90 14.06
C VAL A 213 24.99 44.14 13.90
N SER A 214 23.66 43.97 13.73
CA SER A 214 22.74 45.12 13.62
C SER A 214 22.70 45.92 14.92
N ARG A 215 22.64 45.25 16.08
CA ARG A 215 22.69 45.90 17.40
C ARG A 215 24.01 46.62 17.63
N SER A 216 25.12 46.04 17.19
CA SER A 216 26.44 46.66 17.30
C SER A 216 26.59 47.90 16.42
N LEU A 217 26.01 47.87 15.20
CA LEU A 217 25.96 49.01 14.29
C LEU A 217 25.01 50.12 14.77
N GLU A 218 23.91 49.79 15.43
CA GLU A 218 23.02 50.77 16.08
C GLU A 218 23.71 51.45 17.27
N ALA A 219 24.44 50.69 18.09
CA ALA A 219 25.16 51.22 19.25
C ALA A 219 26.35 52.12 18.87
N SER A 220 26.91 51.97 17.66
CA SER A 220 28.02 52.77 17.13
C SER A 220 27.58 53.97 16.29
N ARG A 221 26.27 54.23 16.19
CA ARG A 221 25.68 55.44 15.60
C ARG A 221 25.33 56.54 16.62
N LEU A 222 25.75 56.38 17.88
CA LEU A 222 25.78 57.41 18.92
C LEU A 222 27.23 57.84 19.16
#